data_AF-A0A7K4JT42-F1
#
_entry.id   AF-A0A7K4JT42-F1
#
_cell.length_a   1.000
_cell.length_b   1.000
_cell.length_c   1.000
_cell.angle_alpha   90.00
_cell.angle_beta   90.00
_cell.angle_gamma   90.00
#
_symmetry.space_group_name_H-M   'P 1'
#
loop_
_entity.id
_entity.type
_entity.pdbx_description
1 polymer ?
#
loop_
_entity_poly.entity_id
_entity_poly.type
_entity_poly.pdbx_seq_one_letter_code
_entity_poly.pdbx_strand_id
1 'polypeptide(L)'
;EAAGSVLRVQHCGAAVFCRRVPERCPACGRALRPAGLLAAPSRIPSPFRHGHRQPRAFLLRPSAGTFLGEYDGKSDLHVGISNSNGVVYHYNEKGVHRAGTGWEQCLSIPLVQPDMFGLRQQWDELLEKFSVGETWAPHRY
;
A
#
# COMPACT_ATOMS: atom_id res chain seq x y z
N GLU A 1 -8.00 -11.16 0.16
CA GLU A 1 -7.61 -11.37 -1.25
C GLU A 1 -6.24 -10.79 -1.54
N ALA A 2 -5.38 -11.52 -2.25
CA ALA A 2 -4.07 -11.03 -2.65
C ALA A 2 -4.24 -9.85 -3.61
N ALA A 3 -3.54 -8.74 -3.37
CA ALA A 3 -3.48 -7.61 -4.29
C ALA A 3 -3.19 -8.13 -5.70
N GLY A 4 -4.19 -8.02 -6.58
CA GLY A 4 -4.12 -8.60 -7.92
C GLY A 4 -2.88 -8.10 -8.65
N SER A 5 -2.01 -9.02 -9.06
CA SER A 5 -0.78 -8.67 -9.75
C SER A 5 -1.07 -7.92 -11.04
N VAL A 6 -0.35 -6.83 -11.27
CA VAL A 6 -0.37 -6.13 -12.56
C VAL A 6 0.60 -6.82 -13.49
N LEU A 7 0.12 -7.17 -14.68
CA LEU A 7 0.91 -7.69 -15.78
C LEU A 7 1.26 -6.55 -16.72
N ARG A 8 2.49 -6.57 -17.24
CA ARG A 8 2.97 -5.73 -18.33
C ARG A 8 3.11 -6.57 -19.58
N VAL A 9 2.44 -6.15 -20.65
CA VAL A 9 2.55 -6.73 -22.00
C VAL A 9 3.14 -5.68 -22.93
N GLN A 10 4.07 -6.07 -23.79
CA GLN A 10 4.59 -5.20 -24.86
C GLN A 10 3.92 -5.58 -26.18
N HIS A 11 3.32 -4.61 -26.86
CA HIS A 11 2.74 -4.82 -28.18
C HIS A 11 2.73 -3.51 -28.97
N CYS A 12 2.98 -3.56 -30.29
CA CYS A 12 3.01 -2.41 -31.19
C CYS A 12 3.80 -1.18 -30.66
N GLY A 13 4.85 -1.41 -29.86
CA GLY A 13 5.65 -0.37 -29.21
C GLY A 13 5.05 0.22 -27.92
N ALA A 14 3.83 -0.19 -27.53
CA ALA A 14 3.15 0.24 -26.31
C ALA A 14 3.31 -0.77 -25.16
N ALA A 15 3.39 -0.24 -23.94
CA ALA A 15 3.28 -1.01 -22.71
C ALA A 15 1.80 -1.06 -22.25
N VAL A 16 1.20 -2.25 -22.27
CA VAL A 16 -0.15 -2.49 -21.78
C VAL A 16 -0.08 -3.05 -20.37
N PHE A 17 -0.74 -2.38 -19.42
CA PHE A 17 -0.81 -2.77 -18.01
C PHE A 17 -2.20 -3.33 -17.70
N CYS A 18 -2.28 -4.55 -17.19
CA CYS A 18 -3.56 -5.22 -17.01
C CYS A 18 -3.52 -6.27 -15.90
N ARG A 19 -4.66 -6.56 -15.27
CA ARG A 19 -4.79 -7.68 -14.31
C ARG A 19 -4.93 -9.03 -15.02
N ARG A 20 -5.53 -9.02 -16.21
CA ARG A 20 -5.66 -10.16 -17.14
C ARG A 20 -5.34 -9.64 -18.53
N VAL A 21 -4.58 -10.40 -19.31
CA VAL A 21 -4.20 -10.00 -20.66
C VAL A 21 -5.47 -9.96 -21.54
N PRO A 22 -5.81 -8.80 -22.14
CA PRO A 22 -6.96 -8.73 -23.03
C PRO A 22 -6.69 -9.45 -24.36
N GLU A 23 -7.74 -9.85 -25.08
CA GLU A 23 -7.57 -10.48 -26.41
C GLU A 23 -7.05 -9.51 -27.47
N ARG A 24 -7.37 -8.23 -27.31
CA ARG A 24 -7.01 -7.16 -28.25
C ARG A 24 -6.21 -6.07 -27.53
N CYS A 25 -5.25 -5.50 -28.25
CA CYS A 25 -4.45 -4.40 -27.75
C CYS A 25 -5.31 -3.14 -27.65
N PRO A 26 -5.39 -2.48 -26.48
CA PRO A 26 -6.17 -1.26 -26.32
C PRO A 26 -5.61 -0.07 -27.12
N ALA A 27 -4.33 -0.12 -27.52
CA ALA A 27 -3.68 0.94 -28.28
C ALA A 27 -3.93 0.85 -29.79
N CYS A 28 -3.93 -0.36 -30.38
CA CYS A 28 -4.01 -0.54 -31.85
C CYS A 28 -5.14 -1.46 -32.33
N GLY A 29 -5.92 -2.07 -31.43
CA GLY A 29 -7.06 -2.95 -31.75
C GLY A 29 -6.71 -4.34 -32.30
N ARG A 30 -5.44 -4.61 -32.59
CA ARG A 30 -4.96 -5.93 -33.09
C ARG A 30 -4.92 -6.96 -31.97
N ALA A 31 -5.00 -8.24 -32.35
CA ALA A 31 -4.96 -9.34 -31.39
C ALA A 31 -3.61 -9.38 -30.64
N LEU A 32 -3.67 -9.49 -29.31
CA LEU A 32 -2.52 -9.77 -28.46
C LEU A 32 -2.19 -11.26 -28.57
N ARG A 33 -1.66 -11.68 -29.71
CA ARG A 33 -1.22 -13.07 -29.90
C ARG A 33 0.00 -13.34 -29.02
N PRO A 34 0.15 -14.56 -28.47
CA PRO A 34 1.38 -14.95 -27.78
C PRO A 34 2.54 -14.89 -28.78
N ALA A 35 3.39 -13.86 -28.71
CA ALA A 35 4.47 -13.64 -29.67
C ALA A 35 5.81 -14.24 -29.17
N GLY A 36 5.75 -15.51 -28.72
CA GLY A 36 6.91 -16.22 -28.17
C GLY A 36 7.40 -15.65 -26.84
N LEU A 37 8.52 -16.19 -26.33
CA LEU A 37 9.03 -15.92 -24.98
C LEU A 37 9.39 -14.44 -24.75
N LEU A 38 9.88 -13.74 -25.79
CA LEU A 38 10.28 -12.33 -25.71
C LEU A 38 9.12 -11.36 -25.52
N ALA A 39 7.91 -11.77 -25.91
CA ALA A 39 6.68 -11.00 -25.71
C ALA A 39 5.83 -11.55 -24.56
N ALA A 40 6.39 -12.44 -23.73
CA ALA A 40 5.69 -12.99 -22.58
C ALA A 40 5.30 -11.88 -21.60
N PRO A 41 4.07 -11.89 -21.07
CA PRO A 41 3.66 -10.96 -20.03
C PRO A 41 4.61 -11.05 -18.83
N SER A 42 5.12 -9.91 -18.37
CA SER A 42 5.91 -9.84 -17.14
C SER A 42 5.04 -9.38 -15.98
N ARG A 43 5.20 -10.01 -14.83
CA ARG A 43 4.52 -9.59 -13.60
C ARG A 43 5.26 -8.40 -13.00
N ILE A 44 4.54 -7.31 -12.76
CA ILE A 44 5.08 -6.15 -12.06
C ILE A 44 5.02 -6.44 -10.56
N PRO A 45 6.11 -6.22 -9.82
CA PRO A 45 6.08 -6.23 -8.37
C PRO A 45 5.02 -5.26 -7.86
N SER A 46 4.18 -5.72 -6.92
CA SER A 46 3.23 -4.83 -6.27
C SER A 46 3.99 -3.73 -5.51
N PRO A 47 3.65 -2.45 -5.70
CA PRO A 47 4.17 -1.37 -4.85
C PRO A 47 3.56 -1.45 -3.44
N PHE A 48 2.41 -2.13 -3.30
CA PHE A 48 1.73 -2.31 -2.03
C PHE A 48 2.37 -3.42 -1.21
N ARG A 49 2.47 -3.17 0.10
CA ARG A 49 3.03 -4.04 1.12
C ARG A 49 1.95 -4.35 2.15
N HIS A 50 2.14 -5.49 2.82
CA HIS A 50 1.37 -5.83 4.00
C HIS A 50 1.92 -5.03 5.18
N GLY A 51 1.23 -3.96 5.58
CA GLY A 51 1.64 -3.01 6.61
C GLY A 51 1.98 -3.66 7.95
N HIS A 52 1.24 -4.70 8.35
CA HIS A 52 1.56 -5.48 9.56
C HIS A 52 2.86 -6.29 9.48
N ARG A 53 3.56 -6.29 8.34
CA ARG A 53 4.91 -6.85 8.16
C ARG A 53 5.96 -5.79 7.91
N GLN A 54 5.60 -4.51 8.03
CA GLN A 54 6.48 -3.37 7.83
C GLN A 54 6.69 -2.70 9.19
N PRO A 55 7.77 -3.00 9.92
CA PRO A 55 7.99 -2.40 11.23
C PRO A 55 8.43 -0.95 11.10
N ARG A 56 7.98 -0.07 12.01
CA ARG A 56 8.44 1.33 12.10
C ARG A 56 8.25 2.10 10.78
N ALA A 57 7.08 1.95 10.17
CA ALA A 57 6.78 2.50 8.86
C ALA A 57 5.56 3.43 8.90
N PHE A 58 5.60 4.44 8.05
CA PHE A 58 4.42 5.19 7.66
C PHE A 58 3.69 4.40 6.58
N LEU A 59 2.40 4.19 6.80
CA LEU A 59 1.52 3.41 5.96
C LEU A 59 0.43 4.31 5.39
N LEU A 60 0.12 4.11 4.11
CA LEU A 60 -0.90 4.85 3.38
C LEU A 60 -1.81 3.88 2.64
N ARG A 61 -3.13 4.05 2.78
CA ARG A 61 -4.17 3.30 2.07
C ARG A 61 -5.31 4.22 1.64
N PRO A 62 -6.15 3.82 0.68
CA PRO A 62 -7.44 4.47 0.48
C PRO A 62 -8.31 4.38 1.73
N SER A 63 -9.16 5.38 1.98
CA SER A 63 -10.17 5.33 3.05
C SER A 63 -11.19 4.21 2.81
N ALA A 64 -11.55 3.97 1.54
CA ALA A 64 -12.43 2.89 1.09
C ALA A 64 -11.79 2.07 -0.05
N GLY A 65 -11.96 0.75 0.01
CA GLY A 65 -11.47 -0.18 -1.01
C GLY A 65 -9.94 -0.24 -1.12
N THR A 66 -9.45 -0.45 -2.33
CA THR A 66 -8.05 -0.73 -2.66
C THR A 66 -7.54 0.16 -3.78
N PHE A 67 -6.22 0.44 -3.81
CA PHE A 67 -5.62 1.30 -4.84
C PHE A 67 -5.77 0.76 -6.27
N LEU A 68 -5.85 -0.56 -6.45
CA LEU A 68 -5.97 -1.18 -7.78
C LEU A 68 -7.41 -1.57 -8.14
N GLY A 69 -8.37 -1.35 -7.24
CA GLY A 69 -9.77 -1.72 -7.42
C GLY A 69 -10.65 -0.49 -7.50
N GLU A 70 -10.95 0.07 -6.33
CA GLU A 70 -12.00 1.04 -6.11
C GLU A 70 -11.50 2.49 -6.06
N TYR A 71 -10.20 2.69 -5.83
CA TYR A 71 -9.65 4.03 -5.70
C TYR A 71 -9.70 4.80 -7.03
N ASP A 72 -10.52 5.83 -7.07
CA ASP A 72 -10.79 6.67 -8.25
C ASP A 72 -9.87 7.90 -8.35
N GLY A 73 -8.92 8.04 -7.41
CA GLY A 73 -8.05 9.20 -7.31
C GLY A 73 -8.68 10.43 -6.64
N LYS A 74 -9.95 10.34 -6.21
CA LYS A 74 -10.68 11.43 -5.54
C LYS A 74 -11.07 11.08 -4.10
N SER A 75 -11.19 9.79 -3.81
CA SER A 75 -11.47 9.29 -2.47
C SER A 75 -10.36 9.71 -1.49
N ASP A 76 -10.71 9.98 -0.24
CA ASP A 76 -9.71 10.33 0.77
C ASP A 76 -8.71 9.20 1.02
N LEU A 77 -7.53 9.59 1.51
CA LEU A 77 -6.50 8.66 1.93
C LEU A 77 -6.47 8.56 3.45
N HIS A 78 -6.14 7.37 3.94
CA HIS A 78 -6.01 7.08 5.36
C HIS A 78 -4.58 6.65 5.68
N VAL A 79 -4.06 7.19 6.78
CA VAL A 79 -2.65 7.04 7.18
C VAL A 79 -2.52 6.37 8.53
N GLY A 80 -1.41 5.66 8.71
CA GLY A 80 -1.09 4.97 9.96
C GLY A 80 0.40 4.81 10.14
N ILE A 81 0.82 4.57 11.37
CA ILE A 81 2.22 4.34 11.73
C ILE A 81 2.32 2.99 12.42
N SER A 82 3.20 2.11 11.94
CA SER A 82 3.40 0.81 12.56
C SER A 82 4.44 0.83 13.67
N ASN A 83 4.18 0.09 14.74
CA ASN A 83 5.21 -0.23 15.75
C ASN A 83 6.18 -1.31 15.23
N SER A 84 7.11 -1.73 16.07
CA SER A 84 8.11 -2.74 15.73
C SER A 84 7.51 -4.12 15.42
N ASN A 85 6.31 -4.41 15.93
CA ASN A 85 5.58 -5.66 15.76
C ASN A 85 4.53 -5.63 14.63
N GLY A 86 4.39 -4.50 13.92
CA GLY A 86 3.42 -4.35 12.84
C GLY A 86 2.00 -3.99 13.29
N VAL A 87 1.77 -3.68 14.56
CA VAL A 87 0.51 -3.05 14.99
C VAL A 87 0.48 -1.63 14.45
N VAL A 88 -0.61 -1.25 13.78
CA VAL A 88 -0.73 0.06 13.12
C VAL A 88 -1.57 1.01 13.96
N TYR A 89 -0.96 2.14 14.30
CA TYR A 89 -1.60 3.25 15.00
C TYR A 89 -2.17 4.20 13.96
N HIS A 90 -3.47 4.49 14.01
CA HIS A 90 -4.10 5.42 13.09
C HIS A 90 -5.22 6.21 13.77
N TYR A 91 -5.47 7.42 13.27
CA TYR A 91 -6.43 8.35 13.86
C TYR A 91 -7.66 8.51 12.97
N ASN A 92 -8.86 8.44 13.55
CA ASN A 92 -10.12 8.76 12.86
C ASN A 92 -11.06 9.52 13.80
N GLU A 93 -12.31 9.72 13.38
CA GLU A 93 -13.38 10.38 14.15
C GLU A 93 -13.60 9.82 15.56
N LYS A 94 -13.12 8.60 15.85
CA LYS A 94 -13.22 7.92 17.16
C LYS A 94 -11.92 7.96 17.97
N GLY A 95 -10.92 8.72 17.54
CA GLY A 95 -9.62 8.79 18.21
C GLY A 95 -8.57 7.89 17.58
N VAL A 96 -7.51 7.57 18.34
CA VAL A 96 -6.43 6.70 17.90
C VAL A 96 -6.77 5.23 18.11
N HIS A 97 -6.60 4.44 17.06
CA HIS A 97 -6.81 2.99 17.06
C HIS A 97 -5.49 2.24 16.94
N ARG A 98 -5.44 1.03 17.51
CA ARG A 98 -4.38 0.05 17.28
C ARG A 98 -4.95 -1.09 16.45
N ALA A 99 -4.55 -1.16 15.20
CA ALA A 99 -5.07 -2.13 14.25
C ALA A 99 -4.07 -3.27 14.02
N GLY A 100 -4.55 -4.50 14.15
CA GLY A 100 -3.83 -5.71 13.72
C GLY A 100 -4.24 -6.22 12.34
N THR A 101 -5.24 -5.59 11.72
CA THR A 101 -5.75 -5.89 10.37
C THR A 101 -6.16 -4.61 9.63
N GLY A 102 -6.45 -4.70 8.33
CA GLY A 102 -6.95 -3.59 7.51
C GLY A 102 -5.86 -2.79 6.81
N TRP A 103 -4.60 -3.16 7.00
CA TRP A 103 -3.42 -2.53 6.40
C TRP A 103 -2.64 -3.51 5.50
N GLU A 104 -3.30 -4.48 4.87
CA GLU A 104 -2.66 -5.51 4.06
C GLU A 104 -2.24 -5.01 2.66
N GLN A 105 -2.83 -3.90 2.20
CA GLN A 105 -2.57 -3.30 0.89
C GLN A 105 -2.23 -1.82 1.04
N CYS A 106 -1.04 -1.53 1.55
CA CYS A 106 -0.60 -0.16 1.83
C CYS A 106 0.65 0.20 1.04
N LEU A 107 0.82 1.48 0.75
CA LEU A 107 2.17 2.01 0.50
C LEU A 107 2.88 2.10 1.85
N SER A 108 4.17 1.76 1.87
CA SER A 108 4.98 1.69 3.08
C SER A 108 6.25 2.49 2.90
N ILE A 109 6.47 3.44 3.79
CA ILE A 109 7.66 4.29 3.85
C ILE A 109 8.34 4.05 5.19
N PRO A 110 9.52 3.41 5.25
CA PRO A 110 10.24 3.20 6.50
C PRO A 110 10.58 4.54 7.16
N LEU A 111 10.18 4.71 8.41
CA LEU A 111 10.45 5.95 9.17
C LEU A 111 11.76 5.88 9.95
N VAL A 112 12.16 4.66 10.35
CA VAL A 112 13.35 4.46 11.18
C VAL A 112 14.35 3.60 10.42
N GLN A 113 15.50 4.18 10.10
CA GLN A 113 16.58 3.50 9.39
C GLN A 113 17.38 2.56 10.31
N PRO A 114 18.09 1.55 9.76
CA PRO A 114 18.79 0.56 10.57
C PRO A 114 19.82 1.13 11.56
N ASP A 115 20.44 2.24 11.21
CA ASP A 115 21.49 2.98 11.94
C ASP A 115 20.94 3.94 13.01
N MET A 116 19.62 4.19 13.03
CA MET A 116 18.95 5.02 14.05
C MET A 116 18.69 4.24 15.35
N PHE A 117 19.74 3.66 15.94
CA PHE A 117 19.64 2.69 17.04
C PHE A 117 18.83 3.21 18.25
N GLY A 118 19.08 4.44 18.70
CA GLY A 118 18.35 5.03 19.84
C GLY A 118 16.84 5.14 19.57
N LEU A 119 16.47 5.64 18.39
CA LEU A 119 15.07 5.74 18.00
C LEU A 119 14.44 4.34 17.81
N ARG A 120 15.18 3.36 17.28
CA ARG A 120 14.67 1.98 17.16
C ARG A 120 14.32 1.35 18.51
N GLN A 121 15.09 1.64 19.55
CA GLN A 121 14.85 1.13 20.90
C GLN A 121 13.64 1.80 21.55
N GLN A 122 13.47 3.11 21.34
CA GLN A 122 12.41 3.91 21.97
C GLN A 122 11.13 3.99 21.14
N TRP A 123 11.12 3.50 19.89
CA TRP A 123 10.05 3.71 18.93
C TRP A 123 8.68 3.34 19.47
N ASP A 124 8.55 2.11 20.00
CA ASP A 124 7.27 1.58 20.46
C ASP A 124 6.77 2.36 21.69
N GLU A 125 7.66 2.71 22.61
CA GLU A 125 7.35 3.49 23.81
C GLU A 125 6.90 4.91 23.47
N LEU A 126 7.62 5.57 22.55
CA LEU A 126 7.26 6.90 22.06
C LEU A 126 5.91 6.86 21.34
N LEU A 127 5.71 5.90 20.45
CA LEU A 127 4.46 5.78 19.70
C LEU A 127 3.26 5.56 20.62
N GLU A 128 3.38 4.68 21.62
CA GLU A 128 2.33 4.47 22.62
C GLU A 128 2.10 5.76 23.43
N LYS A 129 3.17 6.37 23.95
CA LYS A 129 3.07 7.62 24.73
C LYS A 129 2.37 8.73 23.96
N PHE A 130 2.70 8.93 22.69
CA PHE A 130 2.06 9.97 21.86
C PHE A 130 0.62 9.62 21.52
N SER A 131 0.31 8.34 21.31
CA SER A 131 -1.02 7.89 20.89
C SER A 131 -2.12 8.05 21.95
N VAL A 132 -1.77 8.27 23.21
CA VAL A 132 -2.71 8.52 24.33
C VAL A 132 -2.85 10.01 24.67
N GLY A 133 -2.09 10.89 24.00
CA GLY A 133 -2.14 12.32 24.28
C GLY A 133 -3.44 12.98 23.83
N GLU A 134 -3.87 14.02 24.55
CA GLU A 134 -5.11 14.78 24.26
C GLU A 134 -5.15 15.40 22.86
N THR A 135 -3.98 15.61 22.23
CA THR A 135 -3.86 16.06 20.84
C THR A 135 -4.64 15.17 19.86
N TRP A 136 -4.83 13.90 20.21
CA TRP A 136 -5.51 12.90 19.40
C TRP A 136 -6.89 12.50 19.95
N ALA A 137 -7.49 13.36 20.77
CA ALA A 137 -8.83 13.15 21.26
C ALA A 137 -9.85 13.23 20.10
N PRO A 138 -10.91 12.40 20.09
CA PRO A 138 -11.87 12.32 18.98
C PRO A 138 -12.47 13.66 18.52
N HIS A 139 -12.65 14.60 19.45
CA HIS A 139 -13.22 15.93 19.18
C HIS A 139 -12.30 16.86 18.37
N ARG A 140 -11.08 16.43 18.05
CA ARG A 140 -10.09 17.18 17.24
C ARG A 140 -9.99 16.67 15.80
N TYR A 141 -10.85 15.73 15.40
CA TYR A 141 -10.98 15.26 14.03
C TYR A 141 -11.71 16.31 13.19
#